data_AF-A0A9C7Q2I0-F1
#
_entry.id   AF-A0A9C7Q2I0-F1
#
_cell.length_a   1.000
_cell.length_b   1.000
_cell.length_c   1.000
_cell.angle_alpha   90.00
_cell.angle_beta   90.00
_cell.angle_gamma   90.00
#
_symmetry.space_group_name_H-M   'P 1'
#
loop_
_entity.id
_entity.type
_entity.pdbx_description
1 polymer ?
#
loop_
_entity_poly.entity_id
_entity_poly.type
_entity_poly.pdbx_seq_one_letter_code
_entity_poly.pdbx_strand_id
1 'polypeptide(L)'
;MIDRSLALIILLYVCALESFLFFAVIAQTKSQEPEAHNGVARTFGFLFLVECICLLCWVVSVQLSSVGHNVQFLDRVFIFFFVLGLIGSCIGGGYVAVAEWRRRSLRHFIVLLCFLVTILYWLSFSSSLGVELDIPFIDINASRGLMTALEGSLLALCLCCFIRIFRPLKGRNGAFVLFLGNMMTFMSILLFKVLHTECAGTEKLLESCPLPLRLDHNALLIFLVLCSNMLGAEGSLRLMAAGNGMEGYLEIPDGIA
;
A
#
# COMPACT_ATOMS: atom_id res chain seq x y z
N MET A 1 27.46 -1.00 3.83
CA MET A 1 26.64 0.23 3.90
C MET A 1 25.97 0.34 2.55
N ILE A 2 24.64 0.17 2.48
CA ILE A 2 23.94 0.25 1.20
C ILE A 2 23.99 1.72 0.77
N ASP A 3 24.75 2.03 -0.28
CA ASP A 3 24.79 3.38 -0.82
C ASP A 3 23.36 3.81 -1.18
N ARG A 4 22.91 4.93 -0.60
CA ARG A 4 21.62 5.52 -0.95
C ARG A 4 21.72 6.06 -2.36
N SER A 5 21.39 5.23 -3.33
CA SER A 5 21.59 5.57 -4.73
C SER A 5 20.67 6.71 -5.15
N LEU A 6 21.13 7.51 -6.12
CA LEU A 6 20.31 8.51 -6.78
C LEU A 6 19.02 7.88 -7.37
N ALA A 7 19.08 6.62 -7.80
CA ALA A 7 17.93 5.91 -8.36
C ALA A 7 16.82 5.70 -7.32
N LEU A 8 17.17 5.32 -6.08
CA LEU A 8 16.21 5.20 -4.98
C LEU A 8 15.49 6.54 -4.72
N ILE A 9 16.24 7.64 -4.63
CA ILE A 9 15.68 8.97 -4.38
C ILE A 9 14.71 9.37 -5.50
N ILE A 10 15.11 9.18 -6.76
CA ILE A 10 14.26 9.48 -7.91
C ILE A 10 12.98 8.65 -7.88
N LEU A 11 13.09 7.34 -7.64
CA LEU A 11 11.94 6.45 -7.60
C LEU A 11 10.97 6.77 -6.46
N LEU A 12 11.48 7.14 -5.28
CA LEU A 12 10.64 7.60 -4.17
C LEU A 12 9.84 8.86 -4.54
N TYR A 13 10.46 9.84 -5.20
CA TYR A 13 9.75 11.01 -5.70
C TYR A 13 8.71 10.65 -6.77
N VAL A 14 9.05 9.79 -7.72
CA VAL A 14 8.12 9.35 -8.77
C VAL A 14 6.92 8.66 -8.14
N CYS A 15 7.14 7.74 -7.20
CA CYS A 15 6.08 7.03 -6.50
C CYS A 15 5.21 7.97 -5.65
N ALA A 16 5.82 8.97 -5.00
CA ALA A 16 5.08 9.99 -4.25
C ALA A 16 4.19 10.85 -5.16
N LEU A 17 4.75 11.33 -6.28
CA LEU A 17 4.03 12.13 -7.27
C LEU A 17 2.87 11.33 -7.88
N GLU A 18 3.11 10.07 -8.21
CA GLU A 18 2.08 9.20 -8.74
C GLU A 18 0.95 8.97 -7.73
N SER A 19 1.28 8.67 -6.47
CA SER A 19 0.30 8.53 -5.39
C SER A 19 -0.51 9.82 -5.19
N PHE A 20 0.14 10.98 -5.28
CA PHE A 20 -0.55 12.27 -5.23
C PHE A 20 -1.51 12.47 -6.41
N LEU A 21 -1.10 12.10 -7.63
CA LEU A 21 -1.94 12.19 -8.83
C LEU A 21 -3.17 11.28 -8.70
N PHE A 22 -3.01 10.05 -8.21
CA PHE A 22 -4.14 9.15 -7.96
C PHE A 22 -5.10 9.70 -6.92
N PHE A 23 -4.58 10.26 -5.82
CA PHE A 23 -5.39 10.99 -4.85
C PHE A 23 -6.17 12.14 -5.52
N ALA A 24 -5.51 12.97 -6.32
CA ALA A 24 -6.12 14.11 -6.98
C ALA A 24 -7.24 13.68 -7.94
N VAL A 25 -7.01 12.64 -8.76
CA VAL A 25 -8.02 12.07 -9.66
C VAL A 25 -9.21 11.56 -8.86
N ILE A 26 -8.99 10.76 -7.81
CA ILE A 26 -10.08 10.22 -6.98
C ILE A 26 -10.87 11.35 -6.30
N ALA A 27 -10.18 12.37 -5.77
CA ALA A 27 -10.80 13.52 -5.14
C ALA A 27 -11.65 14.33 -6.13
N GLN A 28 -11.14 14.53 -7.36
CA GLN A 28 -11.86 15.19 -8.43
C GLN A 28 -13.10 14.39 -8.85
N THR A 29 -12.97 13.08 -9.10
CA THR A 29 -14.11 12.21 -9.46
C THR A 29 -15.19 12.24 -8.38
N LYS A 30 -14.81 12.20 -7.10
CA LYS A 30 -15.75 12.33 -5.98
C LYS A 30 -16.47 13.69 -5.97
N SER A 31 -15.79 14.78 -6.32
CA SER A 31 -16.41 16.11 -6.36
C SER A 31 -17.47 16.24 -7.46
N GLN A 32 -17.28 15.53 -8.57
CA GLN A 32 -18.21 15.50 -9.70
C GLN A 32 -19.40 14.56 -9.43
N GLU A 33 -19.17 13.45 -8.72
CA GLU A 33 -20.19 12.43 -8.41
C GLU A 33 -20.24 12.06 -6.91
N PRO A 34 -20.73 12.96 -6.03
CA PRO A 34 -20.59 12.83 -4.58
C PRO A 34 -21.37 11.67 -3.94
N GLU A 35 -22.42 11.15 -4.59
CA GLU A 35 -23.27 10.08 -4.04
C GLU A 35 -22.93 8.67 -4.53
N ALA A 36 -22.23 8.56 -5.67
CA ALA A 36 -22.02 7.27 -6.34
C ALA A 36 -20.90 6.41 -5.70
N HIS A 37 -19.84 7.06 -5.18
CA HIS A 37 -18.55 6.41 -4.91
C HIS A 37 -18.06 6.54 -3.47
N ASN A 38 -18.94 6.96 -2.56
CA ASN A 38 -18.54 7.64 -1.33
C ASN A 38 -17.65 6.82 -0.36
N GLY A 39 -17.77 5.48 -0.34
CA GLY A 39 -16.94 4.63 0.53
C GLY A 39 -15.54 4.40 -0.03
N VAL A 40 -15.47 3.78 -1.22
CA VAL A 40 -14.22 3.42 -1.90
C VAL A 40 -13.39 4.68 -2.22
N ALA A 41 -14.01 5.73 -2.78
CA ALA A 41 -13.28 6.96 -3.14
C ALA A 41 -12.69 7.67 -1.92
N ARG A 42 -13.40 7.70 -0.79
CA ARG A 42 -12.87 8.31 0.44
C ARG A 42 -11.69 7.52 0.97
N THR A 43 -11.81 6.19 1.03
CA THR A 43 -10.77 5.38 1.63
C THR A 43 -9.53 5.29 0.75
N PHE A 44 -9.66 4.98 -0.53
CA PHE A 44 -8.49 4.89 -1.42
C PHE A 44 -7.86 6.25 -1.71
N GLY A 45 -8.67 7.32 -1.84
CA GLY A 45 -8.12 8.67 -1.89
C GLY A 45 -7.30 9.01 -0.66
N PHE A 46 -7.80 8.69 0.54
CA PHE A 46 -7.02 8.85 1.77
C PHE A 46 -5.74 8.01 1.77
N LEU A 47 -5.81 6.73 1.36
CA LEU A 47 -4.64 5.85 1.30
C LEU A 47 -3.54 6.39 0.39
N PHE A 48 -3.87 6.82 -0.83
CA PHE A 48 -2.89 7.40 -1.76
C PHE A 48 -2.30 8.71 -1.24
N LEU A 49 -3.08 9.53 -0.54
CA LEU A 49 -2.56 10.75 0.11
C LEU A 49 -1.58 10.39 1.23
N VAL A 50 -1.94 9.44 2.08
CA VAL A 50 -1.09 8.97 3.18
C VAL A 50 0.21 8.36 2.64
N GLU A 51 0.11 7.53 1.60
CA GLU A 51 1.27 6.93 0.95
C GLU A 51 2.21 7.99 0.38
N CYS A 52 1.68 8.99 -0.33
CA CYS A 52 2.46 10.14 -0.80
C CYS A 52 3.21 10.83 0.34
N ILE A 53 2.53 11.13 1.45
CA ILE A 53 3.15 11.77 2.62
C ILE A 53 4.27 10.89 3.20
N CYS A 54 4.04 9.58 3.35
CA CYS A 54 5.04 8.63 3.83
C CYS A 54 6.27 8.59 2.91
N LEU A 55 6.07 8.50 1.59
CA LEU A 55 7.17 8.48 0.61
C LEU A 55 7.97 9.80 0.61
N LEU A 56 7.29 10.94 0.74
CA LEU A 56 7.93 12.25 0.87
C LEU A 56 8.72 12.38 2.18
N CYS A 57 8.16 11.95 3.31
CA CYS A 57 8.88 11.91 4.57
C CYS A 57 10.12 11.02 4.46
N TRP A 58 10.00 9.85 3.83
CA TRP A 58 11.14 8.95 3.66
C TRP A 58 12.23 9.57 2.78
N VAL A 59 11.89 10.13 1.62
CA VAL A 59 12.89 10.72 0.71
C VAL A 59 13.58 11.93 1.35
N VAL A 60 12.85 12.77 2.09
CA VAL A 60 13.41 13.94 2.79
C VAL A 60 14.28 13.49 3.96
N SER A 61 13.86 12.49 4.75
CA SER A 61 14.68 11.93 5.84
C SER A 61 15.99 11.37 5.29
N VAL A 62 15.96 10.70 4.13
CA VAL A 62 17.15 10.19 3.44
C VAL A 62 18.12 11.32 3.04
N GLN A 63 17.61 12.45 2.56
CA GLN A 63 18.43 13.58 2.12
C GLN A 63 18.99 14.41 3.28
N LEU A 64 18.24 14.52 4.38
CA LEU A 64 18.58 15.38 5.52
C LEU A 64 19.29 14.65 6.66
N SER A 65 19.62 13.35 6.52
CA SER A 65 20.17 12.54 7.62
C SER A 65 21.49 13.08 8.22
N SER A 66 22.21 13.96 7.52
CA SER A 66 23.42 14.63 8.03
C SER A 66 23.14 15.81 8.99
N VAL A 67 21.90 16.27 9.11
CA VAL A 67 21.51 17.51 9.85
C VAL A 67 20.94 17.21 11.26
N GLY A 68 20.88 15.94 11.66
CA GLY A 68 20.84 15.48 13.06
C GLY A 68 19.53 15.66 13.86
N HIS A 69 18.97 16.87 13.97
CA HIS A 69 17.87 17.17 14.91
C HIS A 69 16.50 17.42 14.26
N ASN A 70 16.45 18.06 13.09
CA ASN A 70 15.15 18.35 12.42
C ASN A 70 14.53 17.10 11.76
N VAL A 71 15.28 16.02 11.60
CA VAL A 71 14.83 14.80 10.90
C VAL A 71 13.92 13.93 11.77
N GLN A 72 14.13 13.91 13.09
CA GLN A 72 13.32 13.10 14.02
C GLN A 72 11.83 13.45 14.00
N PHE A 73 11.47 14.71 13.68
CA PHE A 73 10.08 15.09 13.51
C PHE A 73 9.45 14.42 12.28
N LEU A 74 10.19 14.33 11.16
CA LEU A 74 9.71 13.67 9.94
C LEU A 74 9.45 12.19 10.15
N ASP A 75 10.26 11.52 10.97
CA ASP A 75 10.07 10.09 11.27
C ASP A 75 8.80 9.86 12.11
N ARG A 76 8.48 10.77 13.03
CA ARG A 76 7.20 10.73 13.77
C ARG A 76 6.01 10.98 12.84
N VAL A 77 6.13 11.92 11.91
CA VAL A 77 5.11 12.16 10.88
C VAL A 77 4.93 10.91 10.02
N PHE A 78 6.03 10.29 9.56
CA PHE A 78 6.01 9.04 8.81
C PHE A 78 5.27 7.95 9.58
N ILE A 79 5.66 7.65 10.82
CA ILE A 79 5.04 6.59 11.62
C ILE A 79 3.54 6.87 11.83
N PHE A 80 3.18 8.11 12.14
CA PHE A 80 1.78 8.49 12.34
C PHE A 80 0.94 8.25 11.09
N PHE A 81 1.40 8.75 9.93
CA PHE A 81 0.70 8.56 8.67
C PHE A 81 0.70 7.10 8.24
N PHE A 82 1.78 6.36 8.43
CA PHE A 82 1.85 4.93 8.14
C PHE A 82 0.78 4.15 8.92
N VAL A 83 0.68 4.38 10.24
CA VAL A 83 -0.35 3.75 11.08
C VAL A 83 -1.76 4.15 10.65
N LEU A 84 -1.98 5.43 10.30
CA LEU A 84 -3.25 5.86 9.73
C LEU A 84 -3.56 5.14 8.41
N GLY A 85 -2.55 4.87 7.58
CA GLY A 85 -2.66 4.08 6.36
C GLY A 85 -3.12 2.65 6.64
N LEU A 86 -2.53 1.98 7.64
CA LEU A 86 -2.94 0.63 8.07
C LEU A 86 -4.40 0.59 8.56
N ILE A 87 -4.81 1.60 9.33
CA ILE A 87 -6.21 1.74 9.78
C ILE A 87 -7.12 1.96 8.56
N GLY A 88 -6.71 2.84 7.66
CA GLY A 88 -7.41 3.15 6.42
C GLY A 88 -7.59 1.91 5.53
N SER A 89 -6.57 1.06 5.41
CA SER A 89 -6.62 -0.13 4.54
C SER A 89 -7.58 -1.18 5.09
N CYS A 90 -7.63 -1.37 6.41
CA CYS A 90 -8.61 -2.23 7.07
C CYS A 90 -10.05 -1.75 6.82
N ILE A 91 -10.29 -0.44 6.94
CA ILE A 91 -11.58 0.18 6.62
C ILE A 91 -11.92 0.00 5.14
N GLY A 92 -10.92 0.18 4.25
CA GLY A 92 -11.04 0.03 2.81
C GLY A 92 -11.45 -1.38 2.40
N GLY A 93 -10.84 -2.40 3.01
CA GLY A 93 -11.22 -3.80 2.81
C GLY A 93 -12.69 -4.07 3.11
N GLY A 94 -13.23 -3.46 4.16
CA GLY A 94 -14.67 -3.51 4.46
C GLY A 94 -15.54 -2.97 3.32
N TYR A 95 -15.19 -1.82 2.75
CA TYR A 95 -15.92 -1.23 1.62
C TYR A 95 -15.77 -2.03 0.32
N VAL A 96 -14.63 -2.69 0.11
CA VAL A 96 -14.43 -3.57 -1.04
C VAL A 96 -15.29 -4.84 -0.92
N ALA A 97 -15.22 -5.55 0.20
CA ALA A 97 -15.94 -6.80 0.42
C ALA A 97 -17.47 -6.61 0.51
N VAL A 98 -17.90 -5.52 1.16
CA VAL A 98 -19.30 -5.22 1.46
C VAL A 98 -19.62 -3.77 1.09
N ALA A 99 -19.78 -3.55 -0.22
CA ALA A 99 -20.12 -2.23 -0.75
C ALA A 99 -21.58 -1.82 -0.44
N GLU A 100 -22.45 -2.77 -0.12
CA GLU A 100 -23.89 -2.48 0.02
C GLU A 100 -24.21 -1.71 1.31
N TRP A 101 -24.85 -0.55 1.15
CA TRP A 101 -25.21 0.31 2.28
C TRP A 101 -26.14 -0.34 3.30
N ARG A 102 -27.00 -1.28 2.89
CA ARG A 102 -27.93 -1.98 3.79
C ARG A 102 -27.24 -2.99 4.71
N ARG A 103 -26.04 -3.46 4.35
CA ARG A 103 -25.28 -4.47 5.10
C ARG A 103 -24.18 -3.85 5.97
N ARG A 104 -24.47 -2.71 6.61
CA ARG A 104 -23.46 -2.00 7.45
C ARG A 104 -22.89 -2.88 8.55
N SER A 105 -23.72 -3.68 9.23
CA SER A 105 -23.25 -4.56 10.30
C SER A 105 -22.20 -5.57 9.80
N LEU A 106 -22.47 -6.23 8.66
CA LEU A 106 -21.51 -7.13 8.01
C LEU A 106 -20.22 -6.39 7.61
N ARG A 107 -20.33 -5.16 7.10
CA ARG A 107 -19.15 -4.34 6.79
C ARG A 107 -18.28 -4.08 8.02
N HIS A 108 -18.86 -3.67 9.15
CA HIS A 108 -18.10 -3.45 10.38
C HIS A 108 -17.46 -4.75 10.90
N PHE A 109 -18.16 -5.88 10.77
CA PHE A 109 -17.58 -7.19 11.11
C PHE A 109 -16.37 -7.52 10.23
N ILE A 110 -16.43 -7.28 8.92
CA ILE A 110 -15.28 -7.47 8.02
C ILE A 110 -14.13 -6.52 8.38
N VAL A 111 -14.40 -5.25 8.68
CA VAL A 111 -13.36 -4.30 9.12
C VAL A 111 -12.68 -4.80 10.40
N LEU A 112 -13.44 -5.29 11.38
CA LEU A 112 -12.89 -5.90 12.59
C LEU A 112 -12.01 -7.11 12.27
N LEU A 113 -12.45 -7.96 11.34
CA LEU A 113 -11.68 -9.11 10.88
C LEU A 113 -10.36 -8.67 10.20
N CYS A 114 -10.36 -7.60 9.40
CA CYS A 114 -9.14 -7.05 8.80
C CYS A 114 -8.14 -6.58 9.86
N PHE A 115 -8.62 -5.87 10.89
CA PHE A 115 -7.78 -5.49 12.03
C PHE A 115 -7.21 -6.72 12.74
N LEU A 116 -8.04 -7.74 12.97
CA LEU A 116 -7.62 -8.97 13.63
C LEU A 116 -6.57 -9.72 12.81
N VAL A 117 -6.74 -9.85 11.49
CA VAL A 117 -5.74 -10.45 10.60
C VAL A 117 -4.44 -9.66 10.66
N THR A 118 -4.51 -8.33 10.60
CA THR A 118 -3.32 -7.46 10.66
C THR A 118 -2.55 -7.63 11.98
N ILE A 119 -3.26 -7.62 13.11
CA ILE A 119 -2.67 -7.78 14.45
C ILE A 119 -2.10 -9.19 14.62
N LEU A 120 -2.84 -10.23 14.25
CA LEU A 120 -2.37 -11.62 14.36
C LEU A 120 -1.14 -11.84 13.48
N TYR A 121 -1.12 -11.29 12.27
CA TYR A 121 0.03 -11.38 11.38
C TYR A 121 1.24 -10.68 11.99
N TRP A 122 1.07 -9.45 12.48
CA TRP A 122 2.13 -8.71 13.17
C TRP A 122 2.68 -9.47 14.39
N LEU A 123 1.81 -9.99 15.26
CA LEU A 123 2.24 -10.76 16.45
C LEU A 123 2.95 -12.06 16.09
N SER A 124 2.48 -12.76 15.04
CA SER A 124 3.03 -14.08 14.67
C SER A 124 4.34 -13.97 13.89
N PHE A 125 4.52 -12.89 13.13
CA PHE A 125 5.58 -12.80 12.13
C PHE A 125 6.54 -11.62 12.31
N SER A 126 6.32 -10.69 13.26
CA SER A 126 7.23 -9.55 13.50
C SER A 126 8.69 -9.96 13.72
N SER A 127 8.92 -11.10 14.38
CA SER A 127 10.26 -11.62 14.66
C SER A 127 10.90 -12.38 13.49
N SER A 128 10.09 -12.93 12.58
CA SER A 128 10.53 -13.88 11.55
C SER A 128 10.43 -13.33 10.12
N LEU A 129 9.43 -12.49 9.81
CA LEU A 129 9.16 -11.88 8.50
C LEU A 129 9.46 -10.38 8.44
N GLY A 130 9.82 -9.72 9.54
CA GLY A 130 10.08 -8.28 9.57
C GLY A 130 11.18 -7.85 8.61
N VAL A 131 10.77 -7.13 7.55
CA VAL A 131 11.67 -6.36 6.70
C VAL A 131 12.08 -5.09 7.43
N GLU A 132 13.38 -4.81 7.41
CA GLU A 132 13.92 -3.53 7.87
C GLU A 132 13.91 -2.54 6.72
N LEU A 133 13.06 -1.52 6.81
CA LEU A 133 13.26 -0.33 5.99
C LEU A 133 14.40 0.49 6.59
N ASP A 134 15.37 0.88 5.75
CA ASP A 134 16.41 1.85 6.10
C ASP A 134 15.81 3.27 6.14
N ILE A 135 14.99 3.53 7.16
CA ILE A 135 14.50 4.86 7.49
C ILE A 135 15.38 5.40 8.62
N PRO A 136 16.03 6.57 8.41
CA PRO A 136 16.85 7.20 9.45
C PRO A 136 16.09 7.31 10.78
N PHE A 137 16.78 7.04 11.89
CA PHE A 137 16.30 7.24 13.28
C PHE A 137 15.06 6.45 13.73
N ILE A 138 14.47 5.60 12.88
CA ILE A 138 13.46 4.61 13.31
C ILE A 138 14.19 3.36 13.82
N ASP A 139 13.88 2.93 15.03
CA ASP A 139 14.45 1.69 15.59
C ASP A 139 14.08 0.48 14.73
N ILE A 140 15.01 -0.47 14.60
CA ILE A 140 14.87 -1.68 13.79
C ILE A 140 13.61 -2.45 14.19
N ASN A 141 13.31 -2.56 15.49
CA ASN A 141 12.13 -3.29 15.97
C ASN A 141 10.83 -2.59 15.56
N ALA A 142 10.81 -1.25 15.58
CA ALA A 142 9.65 -0.47 15.14
C ALA A 142 9.44 -0.60 13.63
N SER A 143 10.51 -0.51 12.83
CA SER A 143 10.47 -0.69 11.37
C SER A 143 9.94 -2.08 10.99
N ARG A 144 10.49 -3.14 11.60
CA ARG A 144 10.01 -4.53 11.41
C ARG A 144 8.53 -4.70 11.80
N GLY A 145 8.11 -4.10 12.90
CA GLY A 145 6.72 -4.11 13.34
C GLY A 145 5.78 -3.45 12.34
N LEU A 146 6.14 -2.28 11.83
CA LEU A 146 5.35 -1.56 10.82
C LEU A 146 5.25 -2.34 9.50
N MET A 147 6.35 -2.91 9.02
CA MET A 147 6.36 -3.68 7.77
C MET A 147 5.54 -4.97 7.86
N THR A 148 5.65 -5.71 8.96
CA THR A 148 4.82 -6.91 9.15
C THR A 148 3.34 -6.57 9.33
N ALA A 149 3.01 -5.44 9.97
CA ALA A 149 1.65 -4.95 10.01
C ALA A 149 1.14 -4.54 8.60
N LEU A 150 1.99 -3.94 7.77
CA LEU A 150 1.66 -3.65 6.36
C LEU A 150 1.34 -4.93 5.59
N GLU A 151 2.19 -5.95 5.66
CA GLU A 151 1.96 -7.26 5.05
C GLU A 151 0.64 -7.89 5.51
N GLY A 152 0.36 -7.86 6.81
CA GLY A 152 -0.90 -8.34 7.37
C GLY A 152 -2.11 -7.57 6.84
N SER A 153 -1.99 -6.25 6.70
CA SER A 153 -3.05 -5.41 6.16
C SER A 153 -3.29 -5.62 4.66
N LEU A 154 -2.22 -5.84 3.87
CA LEU A 154 -2.29 -6.20 2.46
C LEU A 154 -2.97 -7.56 2.29
N LEU A 155 -2.61 -8.55 3.10
CA LEU A 155 -3.26 -9.87 3.11
C LEU A 155 -4.76 -9.75 3.41
N ALA A 156 -5.13 -8.96 4.43
CA ALA A 156 -6.53 -8.71 4.76
C ALA A 156 -7.29 -8.05 3.60
N LEU A 157 -6.67 -7.07 2.93
CA LEU A 157 -7.26 -6.41 1.76
C LEU A 157 -7.40 -7.38 0.57
N CYS A 158 -6.42 -8.25 0.34
CA CYS A 158 -6.49 -9.32 -0.66
C CYS A 158 -7.66 -10.28 -0.38
N LEU A 159 -7.86 -10.70 0.88
CA LEU A 159 -9.02 -11.52 1.27
C LEU A 159 -10.34 -10.79 1.02
N CYS A 160 -10.41 -9.48 1.28
CA CYS A 160 -11.58 -8.67 0.98
C CYS A 160 -11.86 -8.58 -0.52
N CYS A 161 -10.81 -8.41 -1.34
CA CYS A 161 -10.92 -8.44 -2.79
C CYS A 161 -11.40 -9.81 -3.28
N PHE A 162 -10.87 -10.89 -2.71
CA PHE A 162 -11.31 -12.26 -3.00
C PHE A 162 -12.80 -12.45 -2.72
N ILE A 163 -13.28 -12.01 -1.54
CA ILE A 163 -14.71 -12.00 -1.23
C ILE A 163 -15.51 -11.24 -2.31
N ARG A 164 -15.05 -10.05 -2.73
CA ARG A 164 -15.73 -9.26 -3.75
C ARG A 164 -15.78 -9.93 -5.12
N ILE A 165 -14.73 -10.63 -5.53
CA ILE A 165 -14.65 -11.35 -6.81
C ILE A 165 -15.72 -12.42 -6.91
N PHE A 166 -15.94 -13.20 -5.84
CA PHE A 166 -16.89 -14.32 -5.86
C PHE A 166 -18.34 -13.91 -5.59
N ARG A 167 -18.58 -12.71 -5.03
CA ARG A 167 -19.96 -12.22 -4.82
C ARG A 167 -20.60 -11.81 -6.14
N PRO A 168 -21.91 -12.05 -6.36
CA PRO A 168 -22.64 -11.64 -7.56
C PRO A 168 -22.97 -10.14 -7.51
N LEU A 169 -21.95 -9.29 -7.44
CA LEU A 169 -22.08 -7.83 -7.41
C LEU A 169 -21.21 -7.22 -8.52
N LYS A 170 -21.53 -6.00 -8.95
CA LYS A 170 -20.71 -5.27 -9.93
C LYS A 170 -19.30 -4.98 -9.39
N GLY A 171 -18.34 -4.70 -10.27
CA GLY A 171 -16.97 -4.34 -9.85
C GLY A 171 -16.06 -5.52 -9.51
N ARG A 172 -16.40 -6.74 -9.95
CA ARG A 172 -15.51 -7.92 -9.85
C ARG A 172 -14.15 -7.68 -10.51
N ASN A 173 -14.16 -7.07 -11.69
CA ASN A 173 -12.93 -6.75 -12.43
C ASN A 173 -12.05 -5.77 -11.66
N GLY A 174 -12.65 -4.73 -11.05
CA GLY A 174 -11.91 -3.80 -10.20
C GLY A 174 -11.32 -4.49 -8.96
N ALA A 175 -12.07 -5.37 -8.30
CA ALA A 175 -11.57 -6.15 -7.18
C ALA A 175 -10.44 -7.11 -7.59
N PHE A 176 -10.50 -7.69 -8.79
CA PHE A 176 -9.44 -8.56 -9.31
C PHE A 176 -8.15 -7.78 -9.60
N VAL A 177 -8.23 -6.62 -10.26
CA VAL A 177 -7.05 -5.79 -10.52
C VAL A 177 -6.46 -5.28 -9.19
N LEU A 178 -7.31 -4.85 -8.25
CA LEU A 178 -6.87 -4.44 -6.92
C LEU A 178 -6.22 -5.61 -6.14
N PHE A 179 -6.75 -6.83 -6.26
CA PHE A 179 -6.13 -8.03 -5.68
C PHE A 179 -4.73 -8.27 -6.25
N LEU A 180 -4.56 -8.17 -7.57
CA LEU A 180 -3.26 -8.34 -8.22
C LEU A 180 -2.25 -7.28 -7.78
N GLY A 181 -2.67 -6.01 -7.68
CA GLY A 181 -1.83 -4.93 -7.16
C GLY A 181 -1.35 -5.22 -5.74
N ASN A 182 -2.28 -5.49 -4.80
CA ASN A 182 -1.91 -5.77 -3.41
C ASN A 182 -1.05 -7.05 -3.26
N MET A 183 -1.34 -8.10 -4.03
CA MET A 183 -0.50 -9.30 -4.03
C MET A 183 0.89 -9.02 -4.59
N MET A 184 1.02 -8.18 -5.62
CA MET A 184 2.32 -7.77 -6.14
C MET A 184 3.10 -7.00 -5.07
N THR A 185 2.48 -6.07 -4.34
CA THR A 185 3.14 -5.36 -3.22
C THR A 185 3.59 -6.33 -2.14
N PHE A 186 2.70 -7.24 -1.70
CA PHE A 186 2.99 -8.24 -0.68
C PHE A 186 4.18 -9.14 -1.08
N MET A 187 4.16 -9.66 -2.30
CA MET A 187 5.25 -10.50 -2.81
C MET A 187 6.55 -9.72 -3.00
N SER A 188 6.48 -8.42 -3.33
CA SER A 188 7.66 -7.56 -3.46
C SER A 188 8.34 -7.33 -2.12
N ILE A 189 7.57 -7.16 -1.03
CA ILE A 189 8.10 -7.05 0.33
C ILE A 189 8.79 -8.37 0.74
N LEU A 190 8.14 -9.51 0.51
CA LEU A 190 8.73 -10.83 0.79
C LEU A 190 10.00 -11.09 -0.02
N LEU A 191 9.98 -10.74 -1.32
CA LEU A 191 11.15 -10.85 -2.19
C LEU A 191 12.30 -9.98 -1.65
N PHE A 192 12.01 -8.72 -1.32
CA PHE A 192 13.01 -7.82 -0.76
C PHE A 192 13.60 -8.35 0.55
N LYS A 193 12.79 -8.97 1.40
CA LYS A 193 13.28 -9.64 2.61
C LYS A 193 14.32 -10.72 2.29
N VAL A 194 14.00 -11.63 1.37
CA VAL A 194 14.89 -12.72 0.96
C VAL A 194 16.18 -12.15 0.40
N LEU A 195 16.08 -11.13 -0.46
CA LEU A 195 17.24 -10.45 -1.03
C LEU A 195 18.08 -9.78 0.05
N HIS A 196 17.45 -9.12 1.03
CA HIS A 196 18.17 -8.49 2.13
C HIS A 196 18.91 -9.53 2.99
N THR A 197 18.31 -10.67 3.29
CA THR A 197 18.96 -11.74 4.05
C THR A 197 20.12 -12.40 3.32
N GLU A 198 20.00 -12.61 2.00
CA GLU A 198 21.02 -13.27 1.18
C GLU A 198 22.15 -12.32 0.76
N CYS A 199 21.91 -11.00 0.71
CA CYS A 199 22.87 -10.02 0.19
C CYS A 199 23.45 -9.07 1.27
N ALA A 200 23.06 -9.20 2.55
CA ALA A 200 23.61 -8.38 3.63
C ALA A 200 24.96 -8.88 4.16
N GLY A 201 26.05 -8.20 3.78
CA GLY A 201 27.09 -7.84 4.76
C GLY A 201 28.36 -8.70 4.89
N THR A 202 28.69 -9.63 3.98
CA THR A 202 30.07 -10.16 3.90
C THR A 202 30.51 -10.36 2.45
N GLU A 203 31.79 -10.11 2.12
CA GLU A 203 32.35 -10.33 0.76
C GLU A 203 32.12 -11.76 0.25
N LYS A 204 32.01 -12.74 1.15
CA LYS A 204 31.66 -14.14 0.82
C LYS A 204 30.16 -14.35 0.53
N LEU A 205 29.26 -13.53 1.09
CA LEU A 205 27.82 -13.57 0.76
C LEU A 205 27.51 -12.86 -0.56
N LEU A 206 28.36 -11.94 -1.01
CA LEU A 206 28.17 -11.25 -2.29
C LEU A 206 28.23 -12.21 -3.49
N GLU A 207 28.96 -13.33 -3.39
CA GLU A 207 29.01 -14.37 -4.43
C GLU A 207 27.73 -15.22 -4.49
N SER A 208 26.96 -15.31 -3.40
CA SER A 208 25.70 -16.05 -3.33
C SER A 208 24.45 -15.19 -3.57
N CYS A 209 24.61 -13.86 -3.68
CA CYS A 209 23.49 -12.96 -3.97
C CYS A 209 22.93 -13.27 -5.38
N PRO A 210 21.64 -13.59 -5.53
CA PRO A 210 21.04 -13.98 -6.82
C PRO A 210 20.90 -12.81 -7.80
N LEU A 211 21.16 -11.59 -7.36
CA LEU A 211 21.06 -10.37 -8.15
C LEU A 211 22.43 -9.76 -8.47
N PRO A 212 22.58 -9.06 -9.60
CA PRO A 212 23.82 -8.40 -9.95
C PRO A 212 24.25 -7.39 -8.88
N LEU A 213 25.53 -7.38 -8.55
CA LEU A 213 26.17 -6.47 -7.58
C LEU A 213 25.91 -4.98 -7.80
N ARG A 214 25.55 -4.58 -9.03
CA ARG A 214 25.26 -3.19 -9.41
C ARG A 214 23.79 -2.79 -9.24
N LEU A 215 22.90 -3.74 -8.95
CA LEU A 215 21.47 -3.48 -8.82
C LEU A 215 21.17 -3.01 -7.39
N ASP A 216 20.60 -1.80 -7.27
CA ASP A 216 20.11 -1.30 -6.00
C ASP A 216 18.79 -2.00 -5.62
N HIS A 217 18.86 -2.84 -4.59
CA HIS A 217 17.75 -3.62 -4.07
C HIS A 217 16.60 -2.74 -3.55
N ASN A 218 16.92 -1.59 -2.95
CA ASN A 218 15.91 -0.64 -2.47
C ASN A 218 15.20 0.00 -3.66
N ALA A 219 15.96 0.41 -4.68
CA ALA A 219 15.40 0.95 -5.91
C ALA A 219 14.48 -0.08 -6.61
N LEU A 220 14.88 -1.36 -6.66
CA LEU A 220 14.05 -2.43 -7.20
C LEU A 220 12.73 -2.59 -6.41
N LEU A 221 12.77 -2.57 -5.08
CA LEU A 221 11.57 -2.63 -4.26
C LEU A 221 10.62 -1.47 -4.58
N ILE A 222 11.11 -0.22 -4.60
CA ILE A 222 10.27 0.94 -4.88
C ILE A 222 9.72 0.90 -6.31
N PHE A 223 10.48 0.41 -7.28
CA PHE A 223 9.99 0.20 -8.64
C PHE A 223 8.84 -0.82 -8.69
N LEU A 224 8.95 -1.94 -7.96
CA LEU A 224 7.87 -2.92 -7.89
C LEU A 224 6.64 -2.36 -7.16
N VAL A 225 6.85 -1.56 -6.11
CA VAL A 225 5.77 -0.84 -5.40
C VAL A 225 5.06 0.12 -6.36
N LEU A 226 5.80 0.89 -7.16
CA LEU A 226 5.25 1.77 -8.19
C LEU A 226 4.34 1.02 -9.17
N CYS A 227 4.81 -0.10 -9.72
CA CYS A 227 3.98 -0.93 -10.60
C CYS A 227 2.73 -1.48 -9.88
N SER A 228 2.86 -1.86 -8.61
CA SER A 228 1.74 -2.34 -7.81
C SER A 228 0.72 -1.24 -7.50
N ASN A 229 1.17 0.01 -7.35
CA ASN A 229 0.32 1.18 -7.12
C ASN A 229 -0.49 1.54 -8.35
N MET A 230 0.09 1.43 -9.57
CA MET A 230 -0.66 1.57 -10.82
C MET A 230 -1.84 0.60 -10.88
N LEU A 231 -1.60 -0.69 -10.58
CA LEU A 231 -2.65 -1.70 -10.51
C LEU A 231 -3.65 -1.42 -9.38
N GLY A 232 -3.16 -0.99 -8.21
CA GLY A 232 -3.99 -0.59 -7.09
C GLY A 232 -4.94 0.54 -7.46
N ALA A 233 -4.43 1.59 -8.09
CA ALA A 233 -5.20 2.74 -8.54
C ALA A 233 -6.22 2.36 -9.61
N GLU A 234 -5.82 1.58 -10.61
CA GLU A 234 -6.72 1.06 -11.62
C GLU A 234 -7.85 0.23 -11.01
N GLY A 235 -7.52 -0.67 -10.08
CA GLY A 235 -8.49 -1.48 -9.34
C GLY A 235 -9.47 -0.63 -8.55
N SER A 236 -8.96 0.38 -7.83
CA SER A 236 -9.78 1.34 -7.08
C SER A 236 -10.70 2.17 -7.97
N LEU A 237 -10.20 2.67 -9.11
CA LEU A 237 -10.99 3.43 -10.07
C LEU A 237 -12.10 2.59 -10.72
N ARG A 238 -11.80 1.34 -11.08
CA ARG A 238 -12.81 0.39 -11.59
C ARG A 238 -13.86 0.04 -10.53
N LEU A 239 -13.44 -0.10 -9.26
CA LEU A 239 -14.38 -0.30 -8.14
C LEU A 239 -15.25 0.93 -7.90
N MET A 240 -14.69 2.14 -8.06
CA MET A 240 -15.46 3.37 -8.05
C MET A 240 -16.44 3.39 -9.22
N ALA A 241 -16.03 3.13 -10.47
CA ALA A 241 -16.93 3.09 -11.62
C ALA A 241 -18.12 2.11 -11.43
N ALA A 242 -17.90 0.99 -10.73
CA ALA A 242 -18.94 0.04 -10.37
C ALA A 242 -19.89 0.49 -9.22
N GLY A 243 -19.60 1.64 -8.60
CA GLY A 243 -20.34 2.25 -7.49
C GLY A 243 -20.42 1.35 -6.26
N ASN A 244 -21.50 1.51 -5.49
CA ASN A 244 -21.78 0.66 -4.31
C ASN A 244 -22.12 -0.82 -4.65
N GLY A 245 -21.86 -1.28 -5.87
CA GLY A 245 -22.12 -2.66 -6.30
C GLY A 245 -23.59 -3.03 -6.44
N MET A 246 -24.48 -2.04 -6.57
CA MET A 246 -25.92 -2.25 -6.75
C MET A 246 -26.18 -2.87 -8.13
N GLU A 247 -27.01 -3.93 -8.18
CA GLU A 247 -27.36 -4.66 -9.42
C GLU A 247 -27.99 -3.76 -10.50
N GLY A 248 -28.51 -2.57 -10.14
CA GLY A 248 -29.15 -1.61 -11.06
C GLY A 248 -28.44 -0.28 -11.27
N TYR A 249 -27.20 -0.10 -10.78
CA TYR A 249 -26.44 1.12 -11.10
C TYR A 249 -26.03 1.06 -12.57
N LEU A 250 -26.51 2.01 -13.40
CA LEU A 250 -25.99 2.17 -14.76
C LEU A 250 -24.52 2.57 -14.62
N GLU A 251 -23.62 1.70 -15.11
CA GLU A 251 -22.22 2.11 -15.27
C GLU A 251 -22.22 3.37 -16.14
N ILE A 252 -21.32 4.31 -15.85
CA ILE A 252 -21.13 5.48 -16.72
C ILE A 252 -20.93 4.90 -18.12
N PRO A 253 -21.82 5.19 -19.09
CA PRO A 253 -21.68 4.64 -20.42
C PRO A 253 -20.29 5.04 -20.89
N ASP A 254 -19.48 4.04 -21.29
CA ASP A 254 -18.26 4.30 -22.04
C ASP A 254 -18.65 5.30 -23.12
N GLY A 255 -18.03 6.48 -23.08
CA GLY A 255 -18.40 7.60 -23.93
C GLY A 255 -18.59 7.11 -25.36
N ILE A 256 -19.71 7.53 -25.95
CA ILE A 256 -20.15 7.25 -27.31
C ILE A 256 -18.96 7.15 -28.28
N ALA A 257 -18.86 5.99 -28.93
CA ALA A 257 -18.32 5.67 -30.27
C ALA A 257 -17.05 6.40 -30.78
#